data_AF-A0A117QWJ7-F1
#
_entry.id   AF-A0A117QWJ7-F1
#
_cell.length_a   1.000
_cell.length_b   1.000
_cell.length_c   1.000
_cell.angle_alpha   90.00
_cell.angle_beta   90.00
_cell.angle_gamma   90.00
#
_symmetry.space_group_name_H-M   'P 1'
#
loop_
_entity.id
_entity.type
_entity.pdbx_description
1 polymer ?
#
loop_
_entity_poly.entity_id
_entity_poly.type
_entity_poly.pdbx_seq_one_letter_code
_entity_poly.pdbx_strand_id
1 'polypeptide(L)'
;MDVGARWILHAGDAFFHHGTLDGRSPVPASLRAMERMVAYDIKRVRANHARLAELYRRGEPDLVIVNSHDGHFWRRRAQDTLREPDGTPTGRGRGAERPWAVR
;
A
#
# COMPACT_ATOMS: atom_id res chain seq x y z
N MET A 1 20.12 16.02 2.99
CA MET A 1 18.95 15.86 2.12
C MET A 1 17.80 15.45 3.02
N ASP A 2 16.81 16.32 3.18
CA ASP A 2 15.58 15.97 3.90
C ASP A 2 14.70 15.17 2.94
N VAL A 3 14.45 13.90 3.26
CA VAL A 3 13.61 13.01 2.44
C VAL A 3 12.10 13.28 2.63
N GLY A 4 11.74 14.29 3.43
CA GLY A 4 10.38 14.51 3.89
C GLY A 4 10.02 13.41 4.86
N ALA A 5 9.75 13.75 6.12
CA ALA A 5 9.41 12.77 7.13
C ALA A 5 8.06 12.10 6.81
N ARG A 6 8.11 11.01 6.02
CA ARG A 6 6.95 10.21 5.66
C ARG A 6 6.76 9.08 6.66
N TRP A 7 5.53 8.95 7.13
CA TRP A 7 5.11 7.92 8.06
C TRP A 7 4.59 6.70 7.28
N ILE A 8 5.14 5.52 7.58
CA ILE A 8 4.63 4.26 7.03
C ILE A 8 3.88 3.52 8.13
N LEU A 9 2.57 3.35 7.94
CA LEU A 9 1.75 2.49 8.77
C LEU A 9 1.66 1.11 8.11
N HIS A 10 2.43 0.16 8.64
CA HIS A 10 2.28 -1.24 8.29
C HIS A 10 1.13 -1.86 9.09
N ALA A 11 0.02 -2.15 8.42
CA ALA A 11 -1.20 -2.66 9.03
C ALA A 11 -1.25 -4.20 9.16
N GLY A 12 -0.13 -4.91 9.00
CA GLY A 12 -0.07 -6.38 9.00
C GLY A 12 -1.17 -7.02 8.13
N ASP A 13 -1.95 -7.90 8.75
CA ASP A 13 -3.07 -8.63 8.12
C ASP A 13 -4.43 -7.99 8.45
N ALA A 14 -4.42 -6.74 8.90
CA ALA A 14 -5.62 -5.98 9.22
C ALA A 14 -6.54 -5.76 8.03
N PHE A 15 -6.01 -5.82 6.80
CA PHE A 15 -6.77 -5.85 5.56
C PHE A 15 -5.92 -6.55 4.49
N PHE A 16 -6.58 -7.13 3.48
CA PHE A 16 -5.89 -7.88 2.42
C PHE A 16 -5.88 -7.18 1.06
N HIS A 17 -6.70 -6.14 0.86
CA HIS A 17 -6.82 -5.43 -0.41
C HIS A 17 -7.07 -3.94 -0.19
N HIS A 18 -6.42 -3.07 -0.97
CA HIS A 18 -6.60 -1.61 -0.91
C HIS A 18 -8.06 -1.15 -1.08
N GLY A 19 -8.88 -1.93 -1.80
CA GLY A 19 -10.32 -1.74 -1.93
C GLY A 19 -11.09 -1.70 -0.60
N THR A 20 -10.53 -2.31 0.45
CA THR A 20 -11.07 -2.24 1.81
C THR A 20 -10.94 -0.84 2.41
N LEU A 21 -9.96 -0.05 1.97
CA LEU A 21 -9.67 1.29 2.47
C LEU A 21 -10.33 2.37 1.62
N ASP A 22 -10.23 2.26 0.30
CA ASP A 22 -10.73 3.29 -0.61
C ASP A 22 -12.25 3.25 -0.82
N GLY A 23 -12.88 2.09 -0.58
CA GLY A 23 -14.31 1.86 -0.80
C GLY A 23 -14.75 1.97 -2.28
N ARG A 24 -13.81 2.11 -3.21
CA ARG A 24 -14.02 2.30 -4.65
C ARG A 24 -13.57 1.07 -5.43
N SER A 25 -12.47 0.47 -5.03
CA SER A 25 -11.90 -0.69 -5.72
C SER A 25 -12.59 -1.97 -5.22
N PRO A 26 -13.13 -2.80 -6.12
CA PRO A 26 -13.81 -4.02 -5.71
C PRO A 26 -12.83 -4.99 -5.05
N VAL A 27 -13.10 -5.37 -3.80
CA VAL A 27 -12.37 -6.47 -3.14
C VAL A 27 -12.81 -7.80 -3.77
N PRO A 28 -11.89 -8.70 -4.16
CA PRO A 28 -12.26 -10.02 -4.67
C PRO A 28 -13.12 -10.82 -3.68
N ALA A 29 -14.14 -11.52 -4.17
CA ALA A 29 -15.06 -12.29 -3.33
C ALA A 29 -14.37 -13.43 -2.56
N SER A 30 -13.38 -14.08 -3.19
CA SER A 30 -12.52 -15.08 -2.57
C SER A 30 -11.77 -14.53 -1.35
N LEU A 31 -11.25 -13.30 -1.46
CA LEU A 31 -10.53 -12.64 -0.38
C LEU A 31 -11.44 -12.31 0.81
N ARG A 32 -12.68 -11.87 0.53
CA ARG A 32 -13.71 -11.65 1.56
C ARG A 32 -14.13 -12.95 2.25
N ALA A 33 -14.18 -14.06 1.52
CA ALA A 33 -14.47 -15.37 2.10
C ALA A 33 -13.31 -15.85 2.98
N MET A 34 -12.07 -15.75 2.49
CA MET A 34 -10.86 -16.07 3.25
C MET A 34 -10.81 -15.30 4.57
N GLU A 35 -10.99 -13.98 4.54
CA GLU A 35 -10.97 -13.12 5.73
C GLU A 35 -12.00 -13.58 6.77
N ARG A 36 -13.20 -13.97 6.35
CA ARG A 36 -14.23 -14.51 7.25
C ARG A 36 -13.87 -15.86 7.85
N MET A 37 -13.13 -16.70 7.12
CA MET A 37 -12.70 -18.01 7.61
C MET A 37 -11.56 -17.92 8.61
N VAL A 38 -10.62 -16.98 8.41
CA VAL A 38 -9.45 -16.81 9.29
C VAL A 38 -9.68 -15.83 10.44
N ALA A 39 -10.72 -15.00 10.37
CA ALA A 39 -11.03 -14.04 11.41
C ALA A 39 -11.47 -14.73 12.70
N TYR A 40 -10.68 -14.57 13.76
CA TYR A 40 -11.08 -14.95 15.11
C TYR A 40 -12.30 -14.16 15.61
N ASP A 41 -12.34 -12.85 15.33
CA ASP A 41 -13.49 -11.97 15.61
C ASP A 41 -13.75 -11.04 14.43
N ILE A 42 -14.75 -11.41 13.62
CA ILE A 42 -15.13 -10.66 12.41
C ILE A 42 -15.67 -9.25 12.72
N LYS A 43 -16.23 -9.01 13.92
CA LYS A 43 -16.70 -7.68 14.30
C LYS A 43 -15.52 -6.75 14.54
N ARG A 44 -14.47 -7.24 15.22
CA ARG A 44 -13.23 -6.49 15.42
C ARG A 44 -12.51 -6.20 14.11
N VAL A 45 -12.45 -7.16 13.18
CA VAL A 45 -11.89 -6.95 11.84
C VAL A 45 -12.60 -5.81 11.11
N ARG A 46 -13.95 -5.81 11.11
CA ARG A 46 -14.74 -4.74 10.48
C ARG A 46 -14.53 -3.37 11.15
N ALA A 47 -14.46 -3.33 12.48
CA ALA A 47 -14.17 -2.09 13.20
C ALA A 47 -12.76 -1.56 12.87
N ASN A 48 -11.79 -2.46 12.69
CA ASN A 48 -10.45 -2.09 12.28
C ASN A 48 -10.43 -1.53 10.84
N HIS A 49 -11.14 -2.16 9.90
CA HIS A 49 -11.31 -1.63 8.55
C HIS A 49 -11.90 -0.22 8.55
N ALA A 50 -12.93 0.02 9.37
CA ALA A 50 -13.56 1.34 9.44
C ALA A 50 -12.57 2.44 9.88
N ARG A 51 -11.72 2.14 10.88
CA ARG A 51 -10.69 3.06 11.38
C ARG A 51 -9.58 3.28 10.34
N LEU A 52 -9.12 2.23 9.69
CA LEU A 52 -8.10 2.34 8.64
C LEU A 52 -8.63 3.10 7.41
N ALA A 53 -9.89 2.87 7.03
CA ALA A 53 -10.53 3.60 5.95
C ALA A 53 -10.75 5.07 6.31
N GLU A 54 -11.07 5.39 7.55
CA GLU A 54 -11.12 6.78 8.03
C GLU A 54 -9.75 7.45 7.92
N LEU A 55 -8.70 6.81 8.42
CA LEU A 55 -7.33 7.31 8.33
C LEU A 55 -6.88 7.49 6.88
N TYR A 56 -7.18 6.53 6.01
CA TYR A 56 -6.90 6.61 4.58
C TYR A 56 -7.63 7.79 3.91
N ARG A 57 -8.91 8.01 4.25
CA ARG A 57 -9.71 9.11 3.70
C ARG A 57 -9.27 10.50 4.17
N ARG A 58 -8.62 10.62 5.35
CA ARG A 58 -8.02 11.88 5.79
C ARG A 58 -6.96 12.37 4.80
N GLY A 59 -6.36 11.47 4.01
CA GLY A 59 -5.52 11.84 2.88
C GLY A 59 -4.24 12.55 3.29
N GLU A 60 -3.73 12.26 4.49
CA GLU A 60 -2.49 12.82 5.03
C GLU A 60 -1.35 12.60 4.00
N PRO A 61 -0.75 13.66 3.46
CA PRO A 61 0.17 13.57 2.31
C PRO A 61 1.44 12.78 2.63
N ASP A 62 1.82 12.75 3.91
CA ASP A 62 3.01 12.08 4.40
C ASP A 62 2.74 10.67 4.96
N LEU A 63 1.49 10.20 4.95
CA LEU A 63 1.12 8.88 5.46
C LEU A 63 0.94 7.85 4.35
N VAL A 64 1.57 6.69 4.53
CA VAL A 64 1.43 5.54 3.64
C VAL A 64 0.95 4.34 4.44
N ILE A 65 -0.18 3.76 4.05
CA ILE A 65 -0.73 2.55 4.69
C ILE A 65 -0.43 1.35 3.79
N VAL A 66 0.25 0.35 4.33
CA VAL A 66 0.62 -0.90 3.64
C VAL A 66 0.17 -2.12 4.45
N ASN A 67 -0.04 -3.26 3.80
CA ASN A 67 -0.34 -4.54 4.47
C ASN A 67 0.74 -5.59 4.11
N SER A 68 0.69 -6.75 4.76
CA SER A 68 1.66 -7.85 4.52
C SER A 68 1.51 -8.51 3.14
N HIS A 69 0.33 -8.39 2.52
CA HIS A 69 -0.07 -9.22 1.38
C HIS A 69 -0.17 -8.46 0.04
N ASP A 70 -0.07 -7.13 0.04
CA ASP A 70 -0.19 -6.31 -1.16
C ASP A 70 1.20 -5.77 -1.57
N GLY A 71 1.92 -6.55 -2.37
CA GLY A 71 3.18 -6.12 -3.00
C GLY A 71 3.00 -5.01 -4.04
N HIS A 72 1.77 -4.59 -4.35
CA HIS A 72 1.46 -3.63 -5.39
C HIS A 72 1.84 -2.18 -5.00
N PHE A 73 1.88 -1.85 -3.72
CA PHE A 73 2.09 -0.45 -3.29
C PHE A 73 3.49 0.09 -3.63
N TRP A 74 4.50 -0.79 -3.64
CA TRP A 74 5.86 -0.45 -4.07
C TRP A 74 5.92 -0.01 -5.54
N ARG A 75 5.05 -0.55 -6.40
CA ARG A 75 5.07 -0.30 -7.85
C ARG A 75 4.41 1.03 -8.25
N ARG A 76 3.38 1.48 -7.54
CA ARG A 76 2.64 2.71 -7.85
C ARG A 76 3.35 3.98 -7.36
N ARG A 77 4.09 3.91 -6.24
CA ARG A 77 4.84 5.06 -5.68
C ARG A 77 6.29 5.14 -6.14
N ALA A 78 6.91 4.03 -6.55
CA ALA A 78 8.18 4.10 -7.28
C ALA A 78 8.03 4.89 -8.58
N GLN A 79 6.88 4.82 -9.25
CA GLN A 79 6.57 5.64 -10.43
C GLN A 79 6.44 7.14 -10.10
N ASP A 80 5.90 7.49 -8.93
CA ASP A 80 5.84 8.89 -8.48
C ASP A 80 7.20 9.42 -7.99
N THR A 81 8.03 8.54 -7.41
CA THR A 81 9.39 8.91 -6.94
C THR A 81 10.38 9.02 -8.11
N LEU A 82 10.08 8.41 -9.25
CA LEU A 82 10.83 8.54 -10.51
C LEU A 82 10.36 9.72 -11.37
N ARG A 83 9.35 10.48 -10.93
CA ARG A 83 8.96 11.73 -11.59
C ARG A 83 9.60 12.87 -10.81
N GLU A 84 10.60 13.49 -11.43
CA GLU A 84 11.11 14.79 -11.00
C GLU A 84 9.93 15.78 -10.87
N PRO A 85 9.99 16.76 -9.95
CA PRO A 85 8.90 17.70 -9.69
C PRO A 85 8.45 18.52 -10.92
N ASP A 86 9.20 18.46 -12.03
CA ASP A 86 8.93 19.12 -13.30
C ASP A 86 8.11 18.28 -14.31
N GLY A 87 7.80 17.02 -14.00
CA GLY A 87 6.95 16.18 -14.84
C GLY A 87 7.62 15.51 -16.04
N THR A 88 8.96 15.55 -16.15
CA THR A 88 9.66 14.92 -17.27
C THR A 88 9.72 13.38 -17.11
N PRO A 89 9.35 12.58 -18.13
CA PRO A 89 9.53 11.13 -18.07
C PRO A 89 11.03 10.81 -18.07
N THR A 90 11.51 10.09 -17.06
CA THR A 90 12.91 9.64 -16.99
C THR A 90 13.28 8.84 -18.24
N GLY A 91 14.21 9.41 -19.01
CA GLY A 91 14.74 8.83 -20.23
C GLY A 91 15.36 7.45 -20.00
N ARG A 92 15.09 6.56 -20.96
CA ARG A 92 15.69 5.24 -21.12
C ARG A 92 17.24 5.36 -21.17
N GLY A 93 17.92 5.06 -20.07
CA GLY A 93 19.38 5.01 -19.97
C GLY A 93 19.87 3.61 -19.61
N ARG A 94 20.68 3.02 -20.50
CA ARG A 94 21.36 1.72 -20.35
C ARG A 94 22.34 1.73 -19.17
N GLY A 95 22.46 0.60 -18.49
CA GLY A 95 23.64 0.24 -17.69
C GLY A 95 23.66 0.72 -16.24
N ALA A 96 23.10 -0.07 -15.33
CA ALA A 96 23.55 -0.11 -13.94
C ALA A 96 23.32 -1.52 -13.41
N GLU A 97 24.43 -2.17 -13.08
CA GLU A 97 24.55 -3.54 -12.60
C GLU A 97 23.76 -3.74 -11.30
N ARG A 98 23.19 -4.94 -11.12
CA ARG A 98 22.35 -5.31 -9.97
C ARG A 98 23.19 -6.04 -8.92
N PRO A 99 23.52 -5.46 -7.75
CA PRO A 99 24.41 -6.10 -6.79
C PRO A 99 23.71 -6.93 -5.69
N TRP A 100 22.44 -7.38 -5.87
CA TRP A 100 21.73 -8.11 -4.81
C TRP A 100 21.34 -9.56 -5.12
N ALA A 101 21.91 -10.18 -6.16
CA ALA A 101 21.81 -11.63 -6.33
C ALA A 101 22.77 -12.34 -5.35
N VAL A 102 22.27 -12.68 -4.16
CA VAL A 102 22.95 -13.60 -3.23
C VAL A 102 22.65 -15.04 -3.67
N ARG A 103 23.70 -15.86 -3.67
CA ARG A 103 23.76 -17.29 -4.04
C ARG A 103 22.79 -18.17 -3.28
#